data_AF-A0A7Y0J7H7-F1
#
_entry.id   AF-A0A7Y0J7H7-F1
#
_cell.length_a   1.000
_cell.length_b   1.000
_cell.length_c   1.000
_cell.angle_alpha   90.00
_cell.angle_beta   90.00
_cell.angle_gamma   90.00
#
_symmetry.space_group_name_H-M   'P 1'
#
loop_
_entity.id
_entity.type
_entity.pdbx_description
1 polymer ?
#
loop_
_entity_poly.entity_id
_entity_poly.type
_entity_poly.pdbx_seq_one_letter_code
_entity_poly.pdbx_strand_id
1 'polypeptide(L)'
;MTSSPDTPAPDPASGPTPVPAAGPGPRPATGPGTGPRPGAEAGPPAAASPADAPAAAPAPAPPSAADLDRRIDVIGRQPFRAKFHLRGRDLVTAQSHGPATLRWHARDLIAQRLAPAEPYKDGKQTPYRGHPVFVAQHATATCCRSCLRRWHEIPKGRELSRAERAYVVEVICRWIEREVAGA
;
A
#
# COMPACT_ATOMS: atom_id res chain seq x y z
N MET A 1 -56.97 -18.45 -6.28
CA MET A 1 -57.06 -18.61 -4.81
C MET A 1 -55.63 -18.85 -4.34
N THR A 2 -54.87 -17.75 -4.16
CA THR A 2 -54.38 -17.24 -2.85
C THR A 2 -53.36 -18.23 -2.25
N SER A 3 -52.09 -17.90 -2.05
CA SER A 3 -51.62 -16.74 -1.29
C SER A 3 -50.16 -16.35 -1.60
N SER A 4 -49.90 -15.06 -1.40
CA SER A 4 -48.60 -14.39 -1.40
C SER A 4 -47.76 -14.72 -0.14
N PRO A 5 -46.44 -14.40 -0.16
CA PRO A 5 -45.46 -14.79 0.87
C PRO A 5 -45.43 -13.86 2.10
N ASP A 6 -45.12 -14.44 3.26
CA ASP A 6 -44.88 -13.73 4.52
C ASP A 6 -43.39 -13.35 4.64
N THR A 7 -43.11 -12.05 4.71
CA THR A 7 -41.78 -11.48 4.94
C THR A 7 -41.76 -10.93 6.36
N PRO A 8 -40.89 -11.42 7.27
CA PRO A 8 -40.73 -10.82 8.58
C PRO A 8 -39.90 -9.53 8.52
N ALA A 9 -40.38 -8.50 9.23
CA ALA A 9 -39.76 -7.19 9.38
C ALA A 9 -38.48 -7.25 10.27
N PRO A 10 -37.50 -6.35 10.07
CA PRO A 10 -36.33 -6.25 10.94
C PRO A 10 -36.57 -5.41 12.21
N ASP A 11 -36.05 -5.91 13.33
CA ASP A 11 -35.98 -5.30 14.66
C ASP A 11 -35.20 -3.96 14.70
N PRO A 12 -35.74 -2.88 15.30
CA PRO A 12 -35.03 -1.62 15.47
C PRO A 12 -34.61 -1.38 16.93
N ALA A 13 -33.45 -1.90 17.39
CA ALA A 13 -32.85 -1.42 18.64
C ALA A 13 -31.41 -1.91 18.86
N SER A 14 -30.42 -1.06 18.54
CA SER A 14 -29.14 -0.98 19.28
C SER A 14 -28.41 0.29 18.85
N GLY A 15 -28.79 1.41 19.50
CA GLY A 15 -28.06 2.66 19.39
C GLY A 15 -26.70 2.59 20.10
N PRO A 16 -25.73 3.44 19.70
CA PRO A 16 -24.41 3.47 20.31
C PRO A 16 -24.44 4.10 21.72
N THR A 17 -23.74 3.47 22.65
CA THR A 17 -23.47 3.97 24.01
C THR A 17 -22.56 5.21 23.99
N PRO A 18 -22.81 6.23 24.84
CA PRO A 18 -21.96 7.40 24.94
C PRO A 18 -20.69 7.16 25.76
N VAL A 19 -19.57 7.68 25.25
CA VAL A 19 -18.27 7.80 25.95
C VAL A 19 -18.31 8.98 26.94
N PRO A 20 -17.85 8.84 28.20
CA PRO A 20 -17.72 9.96 29.10
C PRO A 20 -16.47 10.81 28.83
N ALA A 21 -16.64 12.11 29.08
CA ALA A 21 -15.76 13.22 28.77
C ALA A 21 -14.50 13.33 29.64
N ALA A 22 -13.50 14.01 29.06
CA ALA A 22 -12.24 14.42 29.68
C ALA A 22 -12.43 15.29 30.92
N GLY A 23 -11.67 15.00 31.98
CA GLY A 23 -11.50 15.87 33.15
C GLY A 23 -10.30 16.82 32.97
N PRO A 24 -10.35 18.07 33.47
CA PRO A 24 -9.27 19.04 33.32
C PRO A 24 -8.35 19.13 34.55
N GLY A 25 -7.09 19.50 34.29
CA GLY A 25 -6.23 20.27 35.20
C GLY A 25 -4.91 19.60 35.61
N PRO A 26 -3.92 20.34 36.17
CA PRO A 26 -3.70 21.79 36.16
C PRO A 26 -2.32 22.22 35.58
N ARG A 27 -2.22 23.51 35.21
CA ARG A 27 -0.95 24.29 35.07
C ARG A 27 -0.75 25.12 36.37
N PRO A 28 0.27 25.98 36.53
CA PRO A 28 1.70 25.95 36.17
C PRO A 28 2.60 26.18 37.42
N ALA A 29 3.93 26.18 37.27
CA ALA A 29 4.82 26.87 38.22
C ALA A 29 5.90 27.66 37.47
N THR A 30 5.89 28.97 37.71
CA THR A 30 6.87 30.00 37.35
C THR A 30 8.05 30.00 38.32
N GLY A 31 9.25 30.36 37.84
CA GLY A 31 10.38 30.73 38.69
C GLY A 31 11.63 31.10 37.86
N PRO A 32 12.19 32.32 37.98
CA PRO A 32 13.24 32.84 37.11
C PRO A 32 14.66 32.60 37.67
N GLY A 33 15.64 32.44 36.79
CA GLY A 33 17.06 32.39 37.13
C GLY A 33 17.87 33.14 36.08
N THR A 34 18.39 34.30 36.47
CA THR A 34 19.07 35.27 35.61
C THR A 34 20.59 35.10 35.68
N GLY A 35 21.23 34.96 34.51
CA GLY A 35 22.61 35.41 34.21
C GLY A 35 23.75 34.38 34.31
N PRO A 36 24.93 34.63 33.69
CA PRO A 36 25.26 35.43 32.51
C PRO A 36 25.99 34.61 31.39
N ARG A 37 26.04 35.15 30.16
CA ARG A 37 26.94 34.72 29.05
C ARG A 37 28.27 35.53 29.12
N PRO A 38 29.31 35.35 28.28
CA PRO A 38 29.65 34.30 27.30
C PRO A 38 31.11 33.77 27.38
N GLY A 39 31.36 32.57 26.86
CA GLY A 39 32.67 32.12 26.35
C GLY A 39 32.42 31.40 25.02
N ALA A 40 32.79 32.01 23.90
CA ALA A 40 34.01 31.68 23.17
C ALA A 40 33.99 30.26 22.57
N GLU A 41 33.71 30.23 21.26
CA GLU A 41 34.32 29.36 20.25
C GLU A 41 33.93 27.87 20.19
N ALA A 42 33.05 27.56 19.22
CA ALA A 42 33.31 26.57 18.17
C ALA A 42 32.31 26.82 17.04
N GLY A 43 32.80 27.29 15.89
CA GLY A 43 31.98 27.44 14.68
C GLY A 43 31.38 26.10 14.26
N PRO A 44 30.20 26.09 13.62
CA PRO A 44 29.68 24.85 13.03
C PRO A 44 30.69 24.37 11.96
N PRO A 45 30.98 23.06 11.86
CA PRO A 45 31.65 22.58 10.67
C PRO A 45 30.76 22.94 9.48
N ALA A 46 31.37 23.65 8.52
CA ALA A 46 30.75 24.00 7.26
C ALA A 46 30.02 22.78 6.70
N ALA A 47 28.74 22.98 6.39
CA ALA A 47 27.99 22.06 5.55
C ALA A 47 28.83 21.83 4.29
N ALA A 48 29.28 20.60 4.08
CA ALA A 48 29.83 20.19 2.81
C ALA A 48 28.76 20.45 1.74
N SER A 49 29.08 21.33 0.80
CA SER A 49 28.25 21.62 -0.37
C SER A 49 27.80 20.31 -1.03
N PRO A 50 26.51 20.15 -1.39
CA PRO A 50 26.03 19.02 -2.16
C PRO A 50 26.37 19.29 -3.63
N ALA A 51 27.64 19.20 -3.97
CA ALA A 51 28.13 19.42 -5.33
C ALA A 51 29.26 18.45 -5.67
N ASP A 52 29.12 17.19 -5.25
CA ASP A 52 29.75 16.04 -5.92
C ASP A 52 29.03 14.73 -5.57
N ALA A 53 27.69 14.77 -5.61
CA ALA A 53 26.94 13.52 -5.74
C ALA A 53 27.15 13.06 -7.19
N PRO A 54 27.70 11.87 -7.45
CA PRO A 54 27.85 11.39 -8.82
C PRO A 54 26.45 11.40 -9.45
N ALA A 55 26.33 12.09 -10.59
CA ALA A 55 25.10 12.13 -11.37
C ALA A 55 24.58 10.70 -11.48
N ALA A 56 23.44 10.45 -10.83
CA ALA A 56 22.81 9.15 -10.80
C ALA A 56 22.74 8.67 -12.25
N ALA A 57 23.38 7.53 -12.53
CA ALA A 57 23.28 6.84 -13.80
C ALA A 57 21.82 6.87 -14.27
N PRO A 58 21.54 7.05 -15.57
CA PRO A 58 20.18 7.20 -16.06
C PRO A 58 19.33 6.09 -15.45
N ALA A 59 18.30 6.49 -14.71
CA ALA A 59 17.42 5.54 -14.04
C ALA A 59 16.98 4.51 -15.10
N PRO A 60 17.08 3.21 -14.82
CA PRO A 60 16.72 2.19 -15.80
C PRO A 60 15.32 2.51 -16.32
N ALA A 61 15.15 2.44 -17.64
CA ALA A 61 13.87 2.72 -18.28
C ALA A 61 12.76 1.92 -17.57
N PRO A 62 11.57 2.51 -17.38
CA PRO A 62 10.46 1.78 -16.79
C PRO A 62 10.23 0.49 -17.59
N PRO A 63 9.93 -0.65 -16.93
CA PRO A 63 9.78 -1.92 -17.63
C PRO A 63 8.68 -1.81 -18.69
N SER A 64 8.94 -2.38 -19.86
CA SER A 64 7.95 -2.42 -20.93
C SER A 64 6.77 -3.31 -20.54
N ALA A 65 5.62 -3.14 -21.20
CA ALA A 65 4.46 -4.02 -20.97
C ALA A 65 4.82 -5.51 -21.20
N ALA A 66 5.65 -5.81 -22.19
CA ALA A 66 6.10 -7.17 -22.48
C ALA A 66 6.96 -7.77 -21.35
N ASP A 67 7.80 -6.95 -20.69
CA ASP A 67 8.61 -7.40 -19.55
C ASP A 67 7.74 -7.68 -18.33
N LEU A 68 6.70 -6.88 -18.12
CA LEU A 68 5.71 -7.11 -17.07
C LEU A 68 4.93 -8.39 -17.34
N ASP A 69 4.48 -8.60 -18.57
CA ASP A 69 3.74 -9.80 -18.96
C ASP A 69 4.56 -11.06 -18.73
N ARG A 70 5.81 -11.08 -19.21
CA ARG A 70 6.73 -12.20 -18.99
C ARG A 70 6.88 -12.52 -17.51
N ARG A 71 7.03 -11.48 -16.66
CA ARG A 71 7.20 -11.66 -15.21
C ARG A 71 5.93 -12.15 -14.54
N ILE A 72 4.76 -11.61 -14.93
CA ILE A 72 3.46 -12.09 -14.48
C ILE A 72 3.28 -13.57 -14.84
N ASP A 73 3.66 -13.98 -16.05
CA ASP A 73 3.54 -15.37 -16.51
C ASP A 73 4.43 -16.32 -15.72
N VAL A 74 5.68 -15.92 -15.47
CA VAL A 74 6.63 -16.70 -14.65
C VAL A 74 6.09 -16.87 -13.22
N ILE A 75 5.61 -15.80 -12.62
CA ILE A 75 5.05 -15.82 -11.26
C ILE A 75 3.77 -16.67 -11.22
N GLY A 76 2.89 -16.52 -12.22
CA GLY A 76 1.61 -17.20 -12.32
C GLY A 76 1.70 -18.72 -12.48
N ARG A 77 2.84 -19.26 -12.94
CA ARG A 77 3.09 -20.72 -13.00
C ARG A 77 3.20 -21.37 -11.62
N GLN A 78 3.43 -20.60 -10.56
CA GLN A 78 3.56 -21.16 -9.22
C GLN A 78 2.20 -21.70 -8.73
N PRO A 79 2.10 -22.96 -8.22
CA PRO A 79 0.81 -23.60 -7.94
C PRO A 79 -0.12 -22.88 -6.95
N PHE A 80 0.43 -22.10 -6.02
CA PHE A 80 -0.39 -21.29 -5.12
C PHE A 80 -0.90 -20.02 -5.82
N ARG A 81 -0.09 -19.40 -6.68
CA ARG A 81 -0.43 -18.18 -7.43
C ARG A 81 -1.37 -18.43 -8.61
N ALA A 82 -1.25 -19.59 -9.26
CA ALA A 82 -2.11 -20.03 -10.36
C ALA A 82 -3.61 -20.11 -10.00
N LYS A 83 -3.96 -20.05 -8.71
CA LYS A 83 -5.34 -20.13 -8.22
C LYS A 83 -6.03 -18.77 -8.15
N PHE A 84 -5.29 -17.67 -8.24
CA PHE A 84 -5.85 -16.33 -8.15
C PHE A 84 -6.37 -15.90 -9.51
N HIS A 85 -7.68 -15.64 -9.55
CA HIS A 85 -8.36 -15.05 -10.69
C HIS A 85 -9.42 -14.06 -10.21
N LEU A 86 -9.71 -13.03 -11.00
CA LEU A 86 -10.85 -12.15 -10.73
C LEU A 86 -12.15 -12.89 -11.00
N ARG A 87 -13.02 -12.98 -9.99
CA ARG A 87 -14.33 -13.64 -10.08
C ARG A 87 -15.38 -12.89 -9.28
N GLY A 88 -16.65 -13.03 -9.68
CA GLY A 88 -17.79 -12.48 -8.95
C GLY A 88 -17.63 -10.99 -8.66
N ARG A 89 -17.76 -10.59 -7.40
CA ARG A 89 -17.72 -9.18 -6.98
C ARG A 89 -16.39 -8.50 -7.30
N ASP A 90 -15.26 -9.20 -7.23
CA ASP A 90 -13.95 -8.60 -7.55
C ASP A 90 -13.85 -8.32 -9.05
N LEU A 91 -14.34 -9.22 -9.92
CA LEU A 91 -14.38 -8.97 -11.37
C LEU A 91 -15.32 -7.82 -11.72
N VAL A 92 -16.53 -7.82 -11.18
CA VAL A 92 -17.51 -6.74 -11.39
C VAL A 92 -16.94 -5.40 -10.93
N THR A 93 -16.26 -5.37 -9.79
CA THR A 93 -15.57 -4.17 -9.30
C THR A 93 -14.49 -3.74 -10.29
N ALA A 94 -13.66 -4.66 -10.78
CA ALA A 94 -12.62 -4.33 -11.76
C ALA A 94 -13.18 -3.79 -13.08
N GLN A 95 -14.32 -4.30 -13.55
CA GLN A 95 -14.99 -3.82 -14.76
C GLN A 95 -15.72 -2.49 -14.56
N SER A 96 -16.34 -2.29 -13.38
CA SER A 96 -17.09 -1.08 -13.07
C SER A 96 -16.18 0.10 -12.75
N HIS A 97 -15.01 -0.16 -12.18
CA HIS A 97 -14.00 0.86 -11.91
C HIS A 97 -13.07 0.97 -13.11
N GLY A 98 -12.96 2.15 -13.71
CA GLY A 98 -12.01 2.39 -14.80
C GLY A 98 -10.54 2.21 -14.37
N PRO A 99 -9.61 2.05 -15.33
CA PRO A 99 -8.19 1.76 -15.06
C PRO A 99 -7.53 2.83 -14.17
N ALA A 100 -7.91 4.10 -14.33
CA ALA A 100 -7.40 5.20 -13.51
C ALA A 100 -7.74 5.03 -12.01
N THR A 101 -8.96 4.61 -11.70
CA THR A 101 -9.44 4.42 -10.33
C THR A 101 -8.74 3.23 -9.68
N LEU A 102 -8.62 2.10 -10.39
CA LEU A 102 -7.90 0.92 -9.89
C LEU A 102 -6.42 1.23 -9.65
N ARG A 103 -5.81 2.04 -10.51
CA ARG A 103 -4.43 2.52 -10.33
C ARG A 103 -4.28 3.42 -9.10
N TRP A 104 -5.27 4.27 -8.82
CA TRP A 104 -5.28 5.07 -7.59
C TRP A 104 -5.39 4.18 -6.34
N HIS A 105 -6.33 3.21 -6.32
CA HIS A 105 -6.44 2.23 -5.24
C HIS A 105 -5.13 1.47 -5.01
N ALA A 106 -4.47 1.02 -6.09
CA ALA A 106 -3.19 0.34 -5.99
C ALA A 106 -2.12 1.24 -5.37
N ARG A 107 -2.02 2.52 -5.78
CA ARG A 107 -1.06 3.46 -5.19
C ARG A 107 -1.28 3.65 -3.70
N ASP A 108 -2.52 3.83 -3.28
CA ASP A 108 -2.86 4.06 -1.87
C ASP A 108 -2.56 2.83 -1.02
N LEU A 109 -2.99 1.64 -1.46
CA LEU A 109 -2.72 0.39 -0.76
C LEU A 109 -1.22 0.09 -0.65
N ILE A 110 -0.44 0.31 -1.71
CA ILE A 110 1.02 0.13 -1.66
C ILE A 110 1.68 1.15 -0.73
N ALA A 111 1.24 2.42 -0.76
CA ALA A 111 1.74 3.45 0.13
C ALA A 111 1.55 3.08 1.61
N GLN A 112 0.35 2.62 1.96
CA GLN A 112 -0.01 2.35 3.34
C GLN A 112 0.55 1.02 3.86
N ARG A 113 0.55 -0.04 3.02
CA ARG A 113 0.76 -1.43 3.47
C ARG A 113 2.10 -2.03 3.09
N LEU A 114 2.84 -1.45 2.14
CA LEU A 114 4.10 -2.03 1.66
C LEU A 114 5.26 -1.03 1.57
N ALA A 115 4.98 0.27 1.47
CA ALA A 115 6.03 1.27 1.37
C ALA A 115 6.94 1.35 2.61
N PRO A 116 6.43 1.29 3.86
CA PRO A 116 7.29 1.37 5.05
C PRO A 116 8.40 0.31 5.06
N ALA A 117 9.53 0.64 5.70
CA ALA A 117 10.65 -0.31 5.84
C ALA A 117 10.23 -1.62 6.53
N GLU A 118 9.34 -1.48 7.53
CA GLU A 118 8.76 -2.57 8.31
C GLU A 118 7.24 -2.44 8.30
N PRO A 119 6.55 -2.99 7.28
CA PRO A 119 5.10 -2.89 7.23
C PRO A 119 4.43 -3.66 8.36
N TYR A 120 3.36 -3.08 8.92
CA TYR A 120 2.56 -3.73 9.94
C TYR A 120 2.00 -5.07 9.43
N LYS A 121 2.24 -6.14 10.20
CA LYS A 121 1.85 -7.52 9.86
C LYS A 121 2.35 -7.98 8.48
N ASP A 122 3.60 -7.66 8.12
CA ASP A 122 4.19 -8.12 6.86
C ASP A 122 4.06 -9.65 6.68
N GLY A 123 3.57 -10.07 5.51
CA GLY A 123 3.18 -11.43 5.19
C GLY A 123 1.70 -11.75 5.42
N LYS A 124 0.97 -10.91 6.17
CA LYS A 124 -0.46 -11.05 6.48
C LYS A 124 -1.25 -9.74 6.28
N GLN A 125 -0.63 -8.70 5.76
CA GLN A 125 -1.22 -7.37 5.63
C GLN A 125 -2.23 -7.25 4.49
N THR A 126 -2.21 -8.18 3.54
CA THR A 126 -2.99 -8.13 2.30
C THR A 126 -4.07 -9.23 2.33
N PRO A 127 -5.36 -8.87 2.44
CA PRO A 127 -6.47 -9.83 2.32
C PRO A 127 -6.42 -10.60 0.99
N TYR A 128 -7.10 -11.74 0.89
CA TYR A 128 -7.14 -12.52 -0.35
C TYR A 128 -8.19 -12.07 -1.35
N ARG A 129 -9.25 -11.37 -0.89
CA ARG A 129 -10.43 -10.99 -1.67
C ARG A 129 -11.03 -9.68 -1.15
N GLY A 130 -12.06 -9.19 -1.83
CA GLY A 130 -12.83 -8.00 -1.45
C GLY A 130 -12.34 -6.71 -2.12
N HIS A 131 -11.31 -6.82 -2.95
CA HIS A 131 -10.88 -5.78 -3.86
C HIS A 131 -9.99 -6.38 -4.97
N PRO A 132 -10.10 -5.95 -6.24
CA PRO A 132 -9.28 -6.47 -7.34
C PRO A 132 -7.77 -6.38 -7.08
N VAL A 133 -7.32 -5.28 -6.48
CA VAL A 133 -5.90 -5.07 -6.13
C VAL A 133 -5.39 -6.12 -5.15
N PHE A 134 -6.21 -6.58 -4.19
CA PHE A 134 -5.78 -7.61 -3.24
C PHE A 134 -5.54 -8.94 -3.93
N VAL A 135 -6.45 -9.34 -4.81
CA VAL A 135 -6.31 -10.56 -5.62
C VAL A 135 -5.05 -10.46 -6.49
N ALA A 136 -4.88 -9.32 -7.18
CA ALA A 136 -3.73 -9.04 -8.03
C ALA A 136 -2.41 -9.12 -7.24
N GLN A 137 -2.35 -8.55 -6.04
CA GLN A 137 -1.14 -8.59 -5.21
C GLN A 137 -0.69 -10.02 -4.88
N HIS A 138 -1.63 -10.93 -4.65
CA HIS A 138 -1.31 -12.35 -4.43
C HIS A 138 -0.95 -13.07 -5.72
N ALA A 139 -1.66 -12.78 -6.82
CA ALA A 139 -1.34 -13.34 -8.13
C ALA A 139 0.07 -12.95 -8.59
N THR A 140 0.46 -11.69 -8.39
CA THR A 140 1.71 -11.13 -8.91
C THR A 140 2.84 -11.04 -7.89
N ALA A 141 2.76 -11.69 -6.72
CA ALA A 141 3.82 -11.66 -5.71
C ALA A 141 4.17 -10.27 -5.13
N THR A 142 3.20 -9.36 -5.07
CA THR A 142 3.37 -8.00 -4.50
C THR A 142 2.59 -7.82 -3.20
N CYS A 143 2.22 -8.91 -2.52
CA CYS A 143 1.41 -8.88 -1.29
C CYS A 143 2.19 -8.64 0.01
N CYS A 144 3.52 -8.82 0.02
CA CYS A 144 4.39 -8.59 1.18
C CYS A 144 5.85 -8.33 0.78
N ARG A 145 6.70 -7.83 1.71
CA ARG A 145 8.12 -7.52 1.42
C ARG A 145 8.93 -8.77 1.08
N SER A 146 8.60 -9.92 1.69
CA SER A 146 9.25 -11.20 1.36
C SER A 146 8.95 -11.67 -0.07
N CYS A 147 7.73 -11.42 -0.58
CA CYS A 147 7.41 -11.71 -1.97
C CYS A 147 8.11 -10.75 -2.92
N LEU A 148 8.10 -9.44 -2.61
CA LEU A 148 8.82 -8.43 -3.40
C LEU A 148 10.31 -8.76 -3.55
N ARG A 149 10.96 -9.14 -2.45
CA ARG A 149 12.37 -9.55 -2.48
C ARG A 149 12.62 -10.77 -3.37
N ARG A 150 11.77 -11.79 -3.26
CA ARG A 150 11.97 -13.07 -3.96
C ARG A 150 11.68 -12.98 -5.46
N TRP A 151 10.66 -12.23 -5.85
CA TRP A 151 10.11 -12.27 -7.20
C TRP A 151 10.37 -11.01 -8.02
N HIS A 152 10.68 -9.89 -7.36
CA HIS A 152 10.90 -8.60 -8.00
C HIS A 152 12.26 -7.99 -7.62
N GLU A 153 13.07 -8.71 -6.85
CA GLU A 153 14.43 -8.29 -6.46
C GLU A 153 14.46 -6.98 -5.65
N ILE A 154 13.34 -6.62 -5.01
CA ILE A 154 13.22 -5.42 -4.18
C ILE A 154 13.57 -5.79 -2.72
N PRO A 155 14.66 -5.26 -2.14
CA PRO A 155 15.10 -5.65 -0.81
C PRO A 155 14.10 -5.22 0.27
N LYS A 156 14.06 -6.01 1.36
CA LYS A 156 13.32 -5.72 2.59
C LYS A 156 14.14 -4.83 3.53
N GLY A 157 13.50 -4.26 4.55
CA GLY A 157 14.19 -3.52 5.62
C GLY A 157 14.55 -2.07 5.27
N ARG A 158 14.10 -1.56 4.12
CA ARG A 158 14.11 -0.13 3.78
C ARG A 158 12.78 0.30 3.19
N GLU A 159 12.50 1.59 3.21
CA GLU A 159 11.32 2.11 2.54
C GLU A 159 11.37 1.82 1.02
N LEU A 160 10.21 1.58 0.42
CA LEU A 160 10.10 1.51 -1.04
C LEU A 160 10.33 2.89 -1.65
N SER A 161 11.21 2.94 -2.65
CA SER A 161 11.40 4.15 -3.44
C SER A 161 10.16 4.49 -4.25
N ARG A 162 10.05 5.75 -4.70
CA ARG A 162 8.96 6.17 -5.60
C ARG A 162 8.90 5.32 -6.87
N ALA A 163 10.06 4.99 -7.44
CA ALA A 163 10.16 4.15 -8.64
C ALA A 163 9.67 2.71 -8.38
N GLU A 164 10.05 2.13 -7.24
CA GLU A 164 9.60 0.78 -6.86
C GLU A 164 8.10 0.73 -6.61
N ARG A 165 7.54 1.75 -5.94
CA ARG A 165 6.09 1.86 -5.73
C ARG A 165 5.35 1.97 -7.07
N ALA A 166 5.86 2.80 -7.99
CA ALA A 166 5.27 2.96 -9.31
C ALA A 166 5.33 1.65 -10.11
N TYR A 167 6.45 0.95 -10.07
CA TYR A 167 6.61 -0.36 -10.68
C TYR A 167 5.64 -1.40 -10.12
N VAL A 168 5.51 -1.50 -8.79
CA VAL A 168 4.58 -2.45 -8.15
C VAL A 168 3.14 -2.16 -8.56
N VAL A 169 2.75 -0.88 -8.64
CA VAL A 169 1.44 -0.47 -9.14
C VAL A 169 1.24 -0.89 -10.59
N GLU A 170 2.25 -0.72 -11.44
CA GLU A 170 2.18 -1.12 -12.85
C GLU A 170 1.98 -2.63 -13.00
N VAL A 171 2.73 -3.45 -12.24
CA VAL A 171 2.56 -4.92 -12.23
C VAL A 171 1.13 -5.31 -11.84
N ILE A 172 0.58 -4.68 -10.80
CA ILE A 172 -0.78 -4.93 -10.32
C ILE A 172 -1.82 -4.56 -11.38
N CYS A 173 -1.73 -3.34 -11.93
CA CYS A 173 -2.66 -2.86 -12.95
C CYS A 173 -2.61 -3.73 -14.20
N ARG A 174 -1.40 -4.08 -14.67
CA ARG A 174 -1.22 -4.93 -15.84
C ARG A 174 -1.88 -6.30 -15.67
N TRP A 175 -1.76 -6.91 -14.50
CA TRP A 175 -2.44 -8.19 -14.23
C TRP A 175 -3.97 -8.04 -14.23
N ILE A 176 -4.50 -6.98 -13.60
CA ILE A 176 -5.94 -6.72 -13.58
C ILE A 176 -6.48 -6.51 -14.99
N GLU A 177 -5.79 -5.73 -15.81
CA GLU A 177 -6.17 -5.49 -17.22
C GLU A 177 -6.27 -6.81 -18.01
N ARG A 178 -5.30 -7.72 -17.81
CA ARG A 178 -5.30 -9.03 -18.46
C ARG A 178 -6.47 -9.91 -18.01
N GLU A 179 -6.77 -9.91 -16.72
CA GLU A 179 -7.89 -10.69 -16.17
C GLU A 179 -9.24 -10.14 -16.63
N VAL A 180 -9.39 -8.82 -16.74
CA VAL A 180 -10.61 -8.20 -17.27
C VAL A 180 -10.76 -8.44 -18.77
N ALA A 181 -9.67 -8.42 -19.54
CA ALA A 181 -9.70 -8.68 -20.98
C ALA A 181 -9.92 -10.17 -21.32
N GLY A 182 -9.58 -11.08 -20.42
CA GLY A 182 -9.76 -12.53 -20.57
C GLY A 182 -11.04 -13.10 -19.95
N ALA A 183 -11.86 -12.26 -19.31
CA ALA A 183 -13.12 -12.65 -18.66
C ALA A 183 -14.32 -12.40 -19.57
#